data_AF-A0A534XVV2-F1
#
_entry.id   AF-A0A534XVV2-F1
#
_cell.length_a   1.000
_cell.length_b   1.000
_cell.length_c   1.000
_cell.angle_alpha   90.00
_cell.angle_beta   90.00
_cell.angle_gamma   90.00
#
_symmetry.space_group_name_H-M   'P 1'
#
loop_
_entity.id
_entity.type
_entity.pdbx_description
1 polymer ?
#
loop_
_entity_poly.entity_id
_entity_poly.type
_entity_poly.pdbx_seq_one_letter_code
_entity_poly.pdbx_strand_id
1 'polypeptide(L)'
;MRKKSIAIIAGCLVAMLVLAGTAFSRNSSTTTLKGVVGPGFTISLKKAGKSVKGKTLKAGTYKIAVSDKSDFHNFTLEREKPAKPHFEFHITKTGFTGSKTMTVTLKPGSWRFYCSIHEAMMHGDFKVTK
;
A
#
# COMPACT_ATOMS: atom_id res chain seq x y z
N MET A 1 55.86 44.10 -43.95
CA MET A 1 57.08 43.28 -43.77
C MET A 1 56.70 41.96 -43.12
N ARG A 2 57.17 40.84 -43.71
CA ARG A 2 57.41 39.49 -43.12
C ARG A 2 56.20 38.78 -42.47
N LYS A 3 55.51 37.90 -43.22
CA LYS A 3 55.78 36.44 -43.38
C LYS A 3 55.72 35.65 -42.05
N LYS A 4 54.73 34.76 -41.91
CA LYS A 4 54.91 33.29 -41.97
C LYS A 4 53.59 32.55 -41.75
N SER A 5 53.38 31.55 -42.60
CA SER A 5 52.23 30.66 -42.70
C SER A 5 52.32 29.48 -41.71
N ILE A 6 51.17 28.84 -41.43
CA ILE A 6 50.88 27.38 -41.45
C ILE A 6 49.94 26.96 -40.31
N ALA A 7 48.74 26.51 -40.75
CA ALA A 7 47.87 25.41 -40.29
C ALA A 7 47.56 25.25 -38.78
N ILE A 8 46.33 24.88 -38.39
CA ILE A 8 45.92 23.47 -38.32
C ILE A 8 44.40 23.39 -38.04
N ILE A 9 43.73 22.61 -38.91
CA ILE A 9 42.53 21.77 -38.70
C ILE A 9 41.18 22.45 -38.38
N ALA A 10 40.38 22.58 -39.45
CA ALA A 10 38.94 22.47 -39.36
C ALA A 10 38.54 20.99 -39.13
N GLY A 11 37.64 20.73 -38.19
CA GLY A 11 37.15 19.37 -37.92
C GLY A 11 35.96 19.36 -36.98
N CYS A 12 34.78 19.60 -37.54
CA CYS A 12 33.43 19.27 -37.07
C CYS A 12 33.11 19.35 -35.57
N LEU A 13 32.28 20.36 -35.26
CA LEU A 13 31.30 20.39 -34.18
C LEU A 13 30.54 19.06 -34.05
N VAL A 14 30.65 18.40 -32.90
CA VAL A 14 29.53 17.60 -32.35
C VAL A 14 29.46 17.88 -30.86
N ALA A 15 28.64 18.87 -30.50
CA ALA A 15 28.15 19.02 -29.14
C ALA A 15 27.05 17.97 -28.91
N MET A 16 27.35 16.93 -28.13
CA MET A 16 26.33 16.11 -27.49
C MET A 16 26.59 16.10 -26.00
N LEU A 17 26.08 17.13 -25.32
CA LEU A 17 25.94 17.13 -23.87
C LEU A 17 24.80 16.17 -23.54
N VAL A 18 25.16 14.93 -23.21
CA VAL A 18 24.21 13.91 -22.74
C VAL A 18 23.69 14.39 -21.38
N LEU A 19 22.49 14.99 -21.34
CA LEU A 19 21.69 15.04 -20.13
C LEU A 19 21.32 13.58 -19.79
N ALA A 20 22.20 12.91 -19.06
CA ALA A 20 21.86 11.69 -18.35
C ALA A 20 20.79 12.06 -17.32
N GLY A 21 19.53 11.99 -17.73
CA GLY A 21 18.41 12.02 -16.82
C GLY A 21 18.56 10.87 -15.86
N THR A 22 19.08 11.14 -14.65
CA THR A 22 18.93 10.23 -13.51
C THR A 22 17.45 10.22 -13.16
N ALA A 23 16.68 9.43 -13.91
CA ALA A 23 15.41 8.91 -13.46
C ALA A 23 15.74 8.06 -12.23
N PHE A 24 15.76 8.70 -11.06
CA PHE A 24 15.59 8.01 -9.80
C PHE A 24 14.28 7.23 -9.95
N SER A 25 14.41 5.92 -10.15
CA SER A 25 13.30 5.00 -9.93
C SER A 25 12.87 5.25 -8.50
N ARG A 26 11.80 6.04 -8.34
CA ARG A 26 11.19 6.27 -7.04
C ARG A 26 10.61 4.91 -6.69
N ASN A 27 11.35 4.11 -5.92
CA ASN A 27 10.88 2.90 -5.29
C ASN A 27 9.69 3.31 -4.40
N SER A 28 8.51 3.37 -4.99
CA SER A 28 7.28 3.70 -4.28
C SER A 28 6.99 2.51 -3.38
N SER A 29 7.47 2.58 -2.14
CA SER A 29 7.19 1.55 -1.16
C SER A 29 5.66 1.45 -1.02
N THR A 30 5.10 0.28 -1.29
CA THR A 30 3.67 0.03 -1.15
C THR A 30 3.24 0.42 0.26
N THR A 31 2.23 1.31 0.37
CA THR A 31 1.77 1.77 1.68
C THR A 31 1.29 0.59 2.51
N THR A 32 1.75 0.50 3.76
CA THR A 32 1.36 -0.59 4.66
C THR A 32 0.26 -0.14 5.63
N LEU A 33 -0.80 -0.95 5.72
CA LEU A 33 -1.80 -0.92 6.78
C LEU A 33 -1.47 -2.04 7.78
N LYS A 34 -1.34 -1.68 9.06
CA LYS A 34 -1.05 -2.62 10.15
C LYS A 34 -2.34 -3.02 10.83
N GLY A 35 -2.72 -4.28 10.73
CA GLY A 35 -3.83 -4.90 11.42
C GLY A 35 -3.38 -5.57 12.72
N VAL A 36 -4.21 -5.50 13.77
CA VAL A 36 -4.04 -6.30 14.98
C VAL A 36 -5.41 -6.84 15.37
N VAL A 37 -5.48 -8.13 15.71
CA VAL A 37 -6.65 -8.75 16.33
C VAL A 37 -6.20 -9.55 17.56
N GLY A 38 -7.00 -9.50 18.63
CA GLY A 38 -6.68 -10.18 19.88
C GLY A 38 -5.62 -9.47 20.76
N PRO A 39 -5.28 -10.07 21.92
CA PRO A 39 -5.76 -11.37 22.40
C PRO A 39 -7.17 -11.33 23.03
N GLY A 40 -7.62 -10.18 23.55
CA GLY A 40 -9.01 -9.96 23.93
C GLY A 40 -9.86 -9.47 22.75
N PHE A 41 -11.12 -9.10 23.01
CA PHE A 41 -12.09 -8.62 22.01
C PHE A 41 -11.72 -7.25 21.40
N THR A 42 -10.59 -7.18 20.71
CA THR A 42 -10.01 -5.98 20.14
C THR A 42 -9.57 -6.25 18.71
N ILE A 43 -9.86 -5.28 17.83
CA ILE A 43 -9.42 -5.31 16.44
C ILE A 43 -9.07 -3.89 16.01
N SER A 44 -8.01 -3.73 15.23
CA SER A 44 -7.62 -2.43 14.70
C SER A 44 -6.94 -2.55 13.35
N LEU A 45 -7.07 -1.51 12.54
CA LEU A 45 -6.32 -1.32 11.31
C LEU A 45 -5.76 0.11 11.31
N LYS A 46 -4.45 0.24 11.11
CA LYS A 46 -3.74 1.52 11.24
C LYS A 46 -2.90 1.82 10.00
N LYS A 47 -2.92 3.09 9.56
CA LYS A 47 -1.99 3.63 8.56
C LYS A 47 -1.03 4.59 9.27
N ALA A 48 0.27 4.32 9.20
CA ALA A 48 1.30 5.13 9.86
C ALA A 48 0.97 5.44 11.35
N GLY A 49 0.57 4.41 12.09
CA GLY A 49 0.21 4.51 13.52
C GLY A 49 -1.19 5.06 13.82
N LYS A 50 -1.87 5.67 12.84
CA LYS A 50 -3.21 6.26 13.01
C LYS A 50 -4.29 5.28 12.60
N SER A 51 -5.37 5.18 13.39
CA SER A 51 -6.53 4.33 13.08
C SER A 51 -7.18 4.74 11.75
N VAL A 52 -7.58 3.76 10.94
CA VAL A 52 -8.36 4.00 9.71
C VAL A 52 -9.87 3.94 9.95
N LYS A 53 -10.32 3.45 11.12
CA LYS A 53 -11.76 3.38 11.45
C LYS A 53 -12.38 4.78 11.39
N GLY A 54 -13.47 4.91 10.65
CA GLY A 54 -14.18 6.16 10.39
C GLY A 54 -13.41 7.15 9.51
N LYS A 55 -12.35 6.72 8.82
CA LYS A 55 -11.51 7.57 7.95
C LYS A 55 -11.66 7.21 6.48
N THR A 56 -11.06 8.06 5.64
CA THR A 56 -10.99 7.87 4.20
C THR A 56 -9.55 7.55 3.79
N LEU A 57 -9.39 6.52 2.96
CA LEU A 57 -8.15 6.19 2.27
C LEU A 57 -8.29 6.49 0.78
N LYS A 58 -7.15 6.73 0.13
CA LYS A 58 -7.09 6.80 -1.33
C LYS A 58 -7.16 5.39 -1.91
N ALA A 59 -7.76 5.24 -3.08
CA ALA A 59 -7.70 4.01 -3.84
C ALA A 59 -6.26 3.74 -4.28
N GLY A 60 -5.88 2.47 -4.31
CA GLY A 60 -4.52 2.07 -4.66
C GLY A 60 -4.11 0.74 -4.07
N THR A 61 -2.87 0.36 -4.31
CA THR A 61 -2.29 -0.89 -3.79
C THR A 61 -1.71 -0.67 -2.39
N TYR A 62 -2.11 -1.54 -1.47
CA TYR A 62 -1.71 -1.54 -0.07
C TYR A 62 -1.16 -2.91 0.33
N LYS A 63 -0.14 -2.92 1.20
CA LYS A 63 0.20 -4.11 2.00
C LYS A 63 -0.63 -4.07 3.27
N ILE A 64 -1.31 -5.15 3.61
CA ILE A 64 -2.01 -5.30 4.88
C ILE A 64 -1.25 -6.36 5.68
N ALA A 65 -0.62 -5.92 6.75
CA ALA A 65 0.16 -6.76 7.66
C ALA A 65 -0.63 -6.93 8.96
N VAL A 66 -1.16 -8.12 9.20
CA VAL A 66 -1.97 -8.46 10.37
C VAL A 66 -1.12 -9.24 11.38
N SER A 67 -1.17 -8.81 12.64
CA SER A 67 -0.72 -9.59 13.79
C SER A 67 -1.93 -10.13 14.53
N ASP A 68 -2.08 -11.45 14.48
CA ASP A 68 -3.09 -12.21 15.22
C ASP A 68 -2.51 -12.71 16.53
N LYS A 69 -3.16 -12.37 17.63
CA LYS A 69 -2.69 -12.66 18.99
C LYS A 69 -3.56 -13.69 19.69
N SER A 70 -4.52 -14.30 19.00
CA SER A 70 -5.46 -15.26 19.60
C SER A 70 -5.93 -16.29 18.57
N ASP A 71 -5.96 -17.55 18.98
CA ASP A 71 -6.49 -18.66 18.20
C ASP A 71 -8.03 -18.69 18.13
N PHE A 72 -8.74 -17.91 18.94
CA PHE A 72 -10.20 -17.76 18.87
C PHE A 72 -10.62 -16.47 18.15
N HIS A 73 -9.72 -15.88 17.35
CA HIS A 73 -10.01 -14.70 16.54
C HIS A 73 -9.57 -14.89 15.09
N ASN A 74 -9.99 -13.95 14.24
CA ASN A 74 -9.50 -13.82 12.88
C ASN A 74 -9.62 -12.36 12.41
N PHE A 75 -8.97 -12.04 11.30
CA PHE A 75 -9.03 -10.74 10.66
C PHE A 75 -9.55 -10.90 9.23
N THR A 76 -10.75 -10.40 8.97
CA THR A 76 -11.40 -10.36 7.66
C THR A 76 -11.38 -8.94 7.12
N LEU A 77 -11.21 -8.81 5.80
CA LEU A 77 -11.37 -7.55 5.08
C LEU A 77 -12.43 -7.72 4.00
N GLU A 78 -13.38 -6.80 3.97
CA GLU A 78 -14.50 -6.82 3.03
C GLU A 78 -14.72 -5.44 2.40
N ARG A 79 -15.16 -5.43 1.14
CA ARG A 79 -15.72 -4.25 0.48
C ARG A 79 -17.24 -4.39 0.40
N GLU A 80 -17.93 -3.86 1.40
CA GLU A 80 -19.40 -3.92 1.51
C GLU A 80 -20.12 -3.19 0.35
N LYS A 81 -19.55 -2.06 -0.10
CA LYS A 81 -20.19 -1.22 -1.13
C LYS A 81 -19.23 -0.82 -2.24
N PRO A 82 -19.68 -0.85 -3.51
CA PRO A 82 -20.89 -1.50 -4.02
C PRO A 82 -20.87 -3.03 -3.77
N ALA A 83 -22.07 -3.63 -3.65
CA ALA A 83 -22.23 -5.06 -3.38
C ALA A 83 -21.61 -5.97 -4.44
N LYS A 84 -21.39 -5.46 -5.67
CA LYS A 84 -20.72 -6.18 -6.76
C LYS A 84 -19.65 -5.32 -7.45
N PRO A 85 -18.52 -5.91 -7.89
CA PRO A 85 -18.07 -7.25 -7.55
C PRO A 85 -17.77 -7.36 -6.04
N HIS A 86 -18.19 -8.48 -5.45
CA HIS A 86 -17.98 -8.77 -4.03
C HIS A 86 -16.48 -8.99 -3.76
N PHE A 87 -16.01 -8.50 -2.62
CA PHE A 87 -14.68 -8.78 -2.12
C PHE A 87 -14.79 -9.02 -0.62
N GLU A 88 -14.42 -10.21 -0.19
CA GLU A 88 -14.28 -10.59 1.21
C GLU A 88 -13.10 -11.55 1.31
N PHE A 89 -12.23 -11.33 2.30
CA PHE A 89 -11.07 -12.18 2.47
C PHE A 89 -10.66 -12.30 3.94
N HIS A 90 -10.59 -13.54 4.43
CA HIS A 90 -10.01 -13.87 5.73
C HIS A 90 -8.48 -13.82 5.66
N ILE A 91 -7.89 -12.72 6.14
CA ILE A 91 -6.44 -12.53 6.18
C ILE A 91 -5.80 -13.54 7.14
N THR A 92 -6.40 -13.71 8.31
CA THR A 92 -6.10 -14.80 9.25
C THR A 92 -7.35 -15.67 9.43
N LYS A 93 -7.21 -16.85 10.03
CA LYS A 93 -8.31 -17.80 10.25
C LYS A 93 -8.43 -18.08 11.75
N THR A 94 -9.63 -18.43 12.21
CA THR A 94 -9.78 -18.98 13.56
C THR A 94 -8.91 -20.25 13.69
N GLY A 95 -8.24 -20.40 14.83
CA GLY A 95 -7.21 -21.41 15.10
C GLY A 95 -5.79 -20.97 14.74
N PHE A 96 -5.59 -19.78 14.17
CA PHE A 96 -4.27 -19.25 13.84
C PHE A 96 -3.80 -18.24 14.89
N THR A 97 -2.50 -18.24 15.18
CA THR A 97 -1.82 -17.15 15.89
C THR A 97 -0.52 -16.84 15.16
N GLY A 98 -0.14 -15.56 15.09
CA GLY A 98 1.06 -15.11 14.41
C GLY A 98 0.79 -13.99 13.42
N SER A 99 1.66 -13.81 12.43
CA SER A 99 1.55 -12.71 11.47
C SER A 99 1.24 -13.19 10.06
N LYS A 100 0.37 -12.48 9.35
CA LYS A 100 0.12 -12.66 7.92
C LYS A 100 0.15 -11.33 7.20
N THR A 101 0.71 -11.32 5.99
CA THR A 101 0.74 -10.12 5.14
C THR A 101 0.16 -10.45 3.78
N MET A 102 -0.66 -9.56 3.24
CA MET A 102 -1.13 -9.61 1.86
C MET A 102 -0.99 -8.28 1.17
N THR A 103 -0.97 -8.31 -0.15
CA THR A 103 -1.09 -7.11 -0.98
C THR A 103 -2.49 -7.07 -1.57
N VAL A 104 -3.21 -5.96 -1.40
CA VAL A 104 -4.56 -5.75 -1.93
C VAL A 104 -4.64 -4.42 -2.67
N THR A 105 -5.39 -4.39 -3.77
CA THR A 105 -5.78 -3.14 -4.42
C THR A 105 -7.12 -2.69 -3.86
N LEU A 106 -7.10 -1.67 -3.01
CA LEU A 106 -8.30 -1.06 -2.45
C LEU A 106 -8.97 -0.21 -3.53
N LYS A 107 -10.10 -0.71 -4.04
CA LYS A 107 -10.98 0.01 -4.98
C LYS A 107 -11.91 0.97 -4.22
N PRO A 108 -12.39 2.06 -4.85
CA PRO A 108 -13.34 2.96 -4.21
C PRO A 108 -14.57 2.24 -3.66
N GLY A 109 -15.03 2.59 -2.46
CA GLY A 109 -16.13 1.89 -1.80
C GLY A 109 -16.18 2.08 -0.29
N SER A 110 -17.19 1.46 0.33
CA SER A 110 -17.21 1.22 1.78
C SER A 110 -16.50 -0.08 2.06
N TRP A 111 -15.61 -0.07 3.04
CA TRP A 111 -14.80 -1.21 3.44
C TRP A 111 -14.96 -1.46 4.94
N ARG A 112 -14.95 -2.73 5.31
CA ARG A 112 -15.01 -3.21 6.69
C ARG A 112 -13.81 -4.11 6.97
N PHE A 113 -13.22 -3.96 8.15
CA PHE A 113 -12.38 -5.00 8.74
C PHE A 113 -13.06 -5.54 10.00
N TYR A 114 -13.06 -6.85 10.21
CA TYR A 114 -13.78 -7.47 11.32
C TYR A 114 -13.23 -8.85 11.68
N CYS A 115 -13.61 -9.35 12.86
CA CYS A 115 -13.46 -10.76 13.21
C CYS A 115 -14.78 -11.48 12.89
N SER A 116 -14.79 -12.49 12.03
CA SER A 116 -16.04 -13.11 11.55
C SER A 116 -16.85 -13.80 12.64
N ILE A 117 -16.20 -14.30 13.70
CA ILE A 117 -16.90 -14.95 14.82
C ILE A 117 -17.35 -13.97 15.91
N HIS A 118 -16.92 -12.70 15.85
CA HIS A 118 -17.30 -11.65 16.81
C HIS A 118 -17.67 -10.34 16.09
N GLU A 119 -18.24 -10.44 14.90
CA GLU A 119 -18.39 -9.30 13.99
C GLU A 119 -19.19 -8.15 14.62
N ALA A 120 -20.23 -8.47 15.38
CA ALA A 120 -21.10 -7.50 16.06
C ALA A 120 -20.32 -6.52 16.95
N MET A 121 -19.18 -6.91 17.52
CA MET A 121 -18.38 -6.10 18.45
C MET A 121 -16.96 -5.78 17.94
N MET A 122 -16.37 -6.67 17.12
CA MET A 122 -15.01 -6.55 16.62
C MET A 122 -15.02 -6.18 15.15
N HIS A 123 -15.26 -4.90 14.86
CA HIS A 123 -15.18 -4.35 13.51
C HIS A 123 -14.73 -2.89 13.45
N GLY A 124 -14.37 -2.45 12.24
CA GLY A 124 -14.25 -1.05 11.89
C GLY A 124 -14.45 -0.79 10.41
N ASP A 125 -15.12 0.31 10.12
CA ASP A 125 -15.46 0.73 8.76
C ASP A 125 -14.56 1.87 8.31
N PHE A 126 -14.25 1.92 7.02
CA PHE A 126 -13.55 3.02 6.39
C PHE A 126 -14.00 3.21 4.94
N LYS A 127 -13.78 4.39 4.39
CA LYS A 127 -14.09 4.69 2.99
C LYS A 127 -12.82 4.66 2.15
N VAL A 128 -12.96 4.23 0.90
CA VAL A 128 -11.92 4.37 -0.11
C VAL A 128 -12.47 5.26 -1.22
N THR A 129 -11.74 6.33 -1.56
CA THR A 129 -12.10 7.25 -2.65
C THR A 129 -10.98 7.31 -3.67
N LYS A 130 -11.28 7.80 -4.88
CA LYS A 130 -10.23 8.22 -5.83
C LYS A 130 -9.36 9.32 -5.20
#